data_AF-A0A180FR53-F1
#
_entry.id   AF-A0A180FR53-F1
#
_cell.length_a   1.000
_cell.length_b   1.000
_cell.length_c   1.000
_cell.angle_alpha   90.00
_cell.angle_beta   90.00
_cell.angle_gamma   90.00
#
_symmetry.space_group_name_H-M   'P 1'
#
loop_
_entity.id
_entity.type
_entity.pdbx_description
1 polymer ?
#
loop_
_entity_poly.entity_id
_entity_poly.type
_entity_poly.pdbx_seq_one_letter_code
_entity_poly.pdbx_strand_id
1 'polypeptide(L)'
;MTLPDKPMTVGAGVFEGVPDSCIAYIPRGAEANYGYTGDGPGDVNRWMGLRIAPHFYNTAVDVNEQARGTVTSTKADEGTEASYGTKITLTAIPTSGHRFLKWADANAKGATVSTQNPYTLTVQNDMAIRAYFTTNLCQVSLSAGANGRIKSGENKYAFDTRATIEAESDTGYYFVMWADEAGDIISSENPYTFTVKDNTTMRAYFAANNEDIAPNFTDEDYLVKLSAAVYGLIKSGSGKYAPQTTARIEAEAYAHYHFVKWTNDKGDSISSENPYVFTVESDTAVRAYFEANLYPVNLSAEANGSIKAGGGSCAYHTWTKVEAEANAGYHFAKWTDGEGNSVSTANPYSFVVMGETELKAVFAVGETHALPVPDAGDAGSEVGEVGEETPDRVLNPVRGNRGDESVYYAEGMLQIANLEGYLISVSTIKGERVLQFTANSEHEQYAAALPAGIYILNAAKRQEKAVAIKFVVK
;
A
#
# COMPACT_ATOMS: atom_id res chain seq x y z
N MET A 1 -41.21 -40.69 -14.01
CA MET A 1 -42.17 -40.30 -12.97
C MET A 1 -41.52 -39.18 -12.18
N THR A 2 -42.02 -37.96 -12.30
CA THR A 2 -41.63 -36.86 -11.41
C THR A 2 -42.27 -37.13 -10.04
N LEU A 3 -41.45 -37.22 -9.00
CA LEU A 3 -41.94 -37.27 -7.62
C LEU A 3 -42.66 -35.94 -7.33
N PRO A 4 -43.76 -35.94 -6.55
CA PRO A 4 -44.47 -34.71 -6.26
C PRO A 4 -43.61 -33.73 -5.44
N ASP A 5 -43.58 -32.47 -5.86
CA ASP A 5 -42.85 -31.39 -5.17
C ASP A 5 -43.44 -31.05 -3.79
N LYS A 6 -44.71 -31.41 -3.56
CA LYS A 6 -45.38 -31.22 -2.27
C LYS A 6 -45.25 -32.46 -1.39
N PRO A 7 -45.09 -32.29 -0.06
CA PRO A 7 -45.11 -33.40 0.87
C PRO A 7 -46.40 -34.19 0.66
N MET A 8 -46.28 -35.50 0.46
CA MET A 8 -47.44 -36.37 0.45
C MET A 8 -48.13 -36.27 1.82
N THR A 9 -49.46 -36.20 1.84
CA THR A 9 -50.22 -36.26 3.08
C THR A 9 -50.07 -37.65 3.68
N VAL A 10 -49.32 -37.76 4.78
CA VAL A 10 -49.12 -39.02 5.51
C VAL A 10 -50.00 -39.02 6.75
N GLY A 11 -50.63 -40.16 7.04
CA GLY A 11 -51.46 -40.31 8.24
C GLY A 11 -50.66 -40.13 9.54
N ALA A 12 -51.31 -39.67 10.60
CA ALA A 12 -50.69 -39.62 11.94
C ALA A 12 -50.28 -41.03 12.39
N GLY A 13 -49.07 -41.18 12.94
CA GLY A 13 -48.58 -42.46 13.48
C GLY A 13 -47.97 -43.44 12.46
N VAL A 14 -47.87 -43.09 11.17
CA VAL A 14 -47.32 -44.00 10.14
C VAL A 14 -45.88 -44.45 10.40
N PHE A 15 -45.10 -43.67 11.16
CA PHE A 15 -43.72 -43.98 11.52
C PHE A 15 -43.56 -44.37 13.00
N GLU A 16 -44.66 -44.68 13.69
CA GLU A 16 -44.62 -45.12 15.09
C GLU A 16 -43.88 -46.47 15.20
N GLY A 17 -42.82 -46.51 16.03
CA GLY A 17 -41.97 -47.70 16.18
C GLY A 17 -40.81 -47.82 15.19
N VAL A 18 -40.64 -46.86 14.27
CA VAL A 18 -39.45 -46.80 13.40
C VAL A 18 -38.23 -46.37 14.23
N PRO A 19 -37.09 -47.07 14.16
CA PRO A 19 -35.88 -46.68 14.87
C PRO A 19 -35.40 -45.28 14.52
N ASP A 20 -34.87 -44.54 15.50
CA ASP A 20 -34.28 -43.21 15.30
C ASP A 20 -33.06 -43.19 14.36
N SER A 21 -32.51 -44.37 14.04
CA SER A 21 -31.44 -44.56 13.05
C SER A 21 -31.92 -44.51 11.60
N CYS A 22 -33.24 -44.55 11.35
CA CYS A 22 -33.79 -44.47 10.00
C CYS A 22 -33.69 -43.05 9.43
N ILE A 23 -33.34 -42.97 8.14
CA ILE A 23 -33.17 -41.72 7.41
C ILE A 23 -34.28 -41.58 6.35
N ALA A 24 -34.97 -40.45 6.34
CA ALA A 24 -35.94 -40.09 5.33
C ALA A 24 -35.23 -39.56 4.07
N TYR A 25 -35.50 -40.18 2.93
CA TYR A 25 -35.08 -39.69 1.62
C TYR A 25 -36.24 -38.93 0.98
N ILE A 26 -36.03 -37.65 0.73
CA ILE A 26 -37.01 -36.75 0.12
C ILE A 26 -36.68 -36.52 -1.36
N PRO A 27 -37.59 -35.97 -2.17
CA PRO A 27 -37.24 -35.55 -3.54
C PRO A 27 -36.20 -34.41 -3.52
N ARG A 28 -35.17 -34.51 -4.38
CA ARG A 28 -34.17 -33.45 -4.57
C ARG A 28 -34.84 -32.15 -5.04
N GLY A 29 -34.55 -31.03 -4.38
CA GLY A 29 -35.16 -29.72 -4.67
C GLY A 29 -36.43 -29.41 -3.85
N ALA A 30 -36.92 -30.37 -3.05
CA ALA A 30 -38.07 -30.20 -2.18
C ALA A 30 -37.68 -29.98 -0.70
N GLU A 31 -36.40 -29.76 -0.38
CA GLU A 31 -35.83 -29.67 0.97
C GLU A 31 -36.64 -28.73 1.87
N ALA A 32 -36.89 -27.50 1.42
CA ALA A 32 -37.67 -26.51 2.16
C ALA A 32 -39.11 -26.97 2.44
N ASN A 33 -39.72 -27.74 1.54
CA ASN A 33 -41.09 -28.24 1.71
C ASN A 33 -41.19 -29.33 2.80
N TYR A 34 -40.08 -30.01 3.07
CA TYR A 34 -39.96 -31.01 4.13
C TYR A 34 -39.30 -30.46 5.41
N GLY A 35 -39.08 -29.13 5.49
CA GLY A 35 -38.51 -28.47 6.66
C GLY A 35 -36.99 -28.61 6.80
N TYR A 36 -36.29 -29.04 5.75
CA TYR A 36 -34.83 -29.17 5.77
C TYR A 36 -34.17 -27.82 5.47
N THR A 37 -33.42 -27.27 6.43
CA THR A 37 -32.72 -25.98 6.29
C THR A 37 -31.21 -26.12 6.07
N GLY A 38 -30.66 -27.31 6.26
CA GLY A 38 -29.24 -27.65 6.03
C GLY A 38 -28.29 -27.16 7.12
N ASP A 39 -28.33 -25.86 7.45
CA ASP A 39 -27.50 -25.25 8.50
C ASP A 39 -28.27 -25.20 9.82
N GLY A 40 -28.10 -26.22 10.68
CA GLY A 40 -28.62 -26.24 12.04
C GLY A 40 -28.24 -27.50 12.82
N PRO A 41 -28.32 -27.50 14.18
CA PRO A 41 -28.06 -28.68 15.00
C PRO A 41 -28.98 -29.84 14.56
N GLY A 42 -28.53 -31.09 14.69
CA GLY A 42 -29.17 -32.29 14.10
C GLY A 42 -30.65 -32.54 14.43
N ASP A 43 -31.25 -31.71 15.28
CA ASP A 43 -32.65 -31.74 15.67
C ASP A 43 -33.59 -30.90 14.79
N VAL A 44 -33.07 -29.97 13.95
CA VAL A 44 -33.92 -29.12 13.08
C VAL A 44 -34.21 -29.69 11.68
N ASN A 45 -33.43 -30.69 11.22
CA ASN A 45 -33.54 -31.26 9.89
C ASN A 45 -34.31 -32.60 9.89
N ARG A 46 -35.52 -32.58 10.46
CA ARG A 46 -36.38 -33.76 10.61
C ARG A 46 -37.73 -33.59 9.94
N TRP A 47 -38.24 -34.67 9.36
CA TRP A 47 -39.61 -34.73 8.85
C TRP A 47 -40.35 -35.89 9.56
N MET A 48 -41.45 -35.56 10.24
CA MET A 48 -42.23 -36.50 11.05
C MET A 48 -41.38 -37.30 12.07
N GLY A 49 -40.37 -36.66 12.66
CA GLY A 49 -39.46 -37.28 13.64
C GLY A 49 -38.23 -37.97 13.05
N LEU A 50 -38.22 -38.29 11.75
CA LEU A 50 -37.08 -38.92 11.07
C LEU A 50 -36.05 -37.90 10.60
N ARG A 51 -34.75 -38.23 10.70
CA ARG A 51 -33.67 -37.41 10.12
C ARG A 51 -33.73 -37.45 8.60
N ILE A 52 -33.56 -36.32 7.94
CA ILE A 52 -33.57 -36.24 6.47
C ILE A 52 -32.15 -36.39 5.92
N ALA A 53 -31.97 -37.16 4.84
CA ALA A 53 -30.70 -37.23 4.12
C ALA A 53 -30.39 -35.91 3.40
N PRO A 54 -29.18 -35.34 3.53
CA PRO A 54 -28.79 -34.15 2.76
C PRO A 54 -28.72 -34.45 1.27
N HIS A 55 -29.25 -33.55 0.45
CA HIS A 55 -28.89 -33.49 -0.97
C HIS A 55 -27.69 -32.58 -1.20
N PHE A 56 -26.87 -32.99 -2.14
CA PHE A 56 -25.71 -32.25 -2.62
C PHE A 56 -26.01 -31.62 -3.98
N TYR A 57 -25.50 -30.41 -4.16
CA TYR A 57 -25.67 -29.59 -5.34
C TYR A 57 -24.33 -29.14 -5.87
N ASN A 58 -24.22 -29.10 -7.19
CA ASN A 58 -23.02 -28.63 -7.87
C ASN A 58 -22.83 -27.13 -7.61
N THR A 59 -21.63 -26.77 -7.18
CA THR A 59 -21.22 -25.38 -6.98
C THR A 59 -19.99 -25.11 -7.84
N ALA A 60 -20.18 -24.38 -8.94
CA ALA A 60 -19.11 -23.94 -9.81
C ALA A 60 -18.82 -22.46 -9.58
N VAL A 61 -17.53 -22.11 -9.46
CA VAL A 61 -17.07 -20.73 -9.34
C VAL A 61 -15.98 -20.48 -10.37
N ASP A 62 -16.12 -19.40 -11.12
CA ASP A 62 -15.16 -19.00 -12.16
C ASP A 62 -15.03 -17.47 -12.21
N VAL A 63 -14.13 -16.98 -13.05
CA VAL A 63 -13.89 -15.56 -13.31
C VAL A 63 -14.13 -15.26 -14.79
N ASN A 64 -14.45 -14.02 -15.13
CA ASN A 64 -14.63 -13.63 -16.53
C ASN A 64 -13.34 -13.70 -17.35
N GLU A 65 -12.19 -13.46 -16.72
CA GLU A 65 -10.88 -13.56 -17.35
C GLU A 65 -9.82 -13.82 -16.26
N GLN A 66 -9.12 -14.97 -16.34
CA GLN A 66 -8.22 -15.45 -15.27
C GLN A 66 -7.03 -14.50 -15.02
N ALA A 67 -6.67 -13.67 -15.99
CA ALA A 67 -5.63 -12.66 -15.82
C ALA A 67 -6.05 -11.52 -14.87
N ARG A 68 -7.35 -11.24 -14.74
CA ARG A 68 -7.86 -10.03 -14.04
C ARG A 68 -8.10 -10.20 -12.54
N GLY A 69 -8.16 -11.44 -12.06
CA GLY A 69 -8.39 -11.71 -10.67
C GLY A 69 -8.66 -13.18 -10.40
N THR A 70 -8.73 -13.51 -9.12
CA THR A 70 -9.02 -14.85 -8.61
C THR A 70 -10.19 -14.79 -7.64
N VAL A 71 -10.78 -15.95 -7.34
CA VAL A 71 -11.81 -16.07 -6.31
C VAL A 71 -11.33 -17.08 -5.29
N THR A 72 -11.44 -16.72 -4.02
CA THR A 72 -11.30 -17.65 -2.91
C THR A 72 -12.68 -17.94 -2.35
N SER A 73 -12.89 -19.16 -1.85
CA SER A 73 -14.13 -19.55 -1.19
C SER A 73 -13.84 -20.20 0.15
N THR A 74 -14.79 -20.12 1.07
CA THR A 74 -14.70 -20.83 2.36
C THR A 74 -14.80 -22.35 2.24
N LYS A 75 -15.21 -22.87 1.08
CA LYS A 75 -15.02 -24.27 0.67
C LYS A 75 -13.77 -24.36 -0.23
N ALA A 76 -12.61 -24.14 0.38
CA ALA A 76 -11.37 -24.49 -0.29
C ALA A 76 -11.18 -26.01 -0.16
N ASP A 77 -11.11 -26.68 -1.32
CA ASP A 77 -10.58 -28.01 -1.55
C ASP A 77 -11.53 -29.23 -1.40
N GLU A 78 -11.60 -29.99 -2.52
CA GLU A 78 -12.02 -31.40 -2.70
C GLU A 78 -13.44 -31.77 -3.20
N GLY A 79 -14.39 -30.84 -3.35
CA GLY A 79 -15.71 -31.20 -3.91
C GLY A 79 -16.32 -30.14 -4.82
N THR A 80 -16.79 -30.55 -6.01
CA THR A 80 -17.67 -29.71 -6.85
C THR A 80 -19.08 -29.57 -6.26
N GLU A 81 -19.33 -30.14 -5.09
CA GLU A 81 -20.67 -30.24 -4.50
C GLU A 81 -20.74 -29.70 -3.06
N ALA A 82 -21.89 -29.13 -2.72
CA ALA A 82 -22.23 -28.68 -1.38
C ALA A 82 -23.65 -29.10 -0.99
N SER A 83 -23.84 -29.44 0.28
CA SER A 83 -25.16 -29.80 0.79
C SER A 83 -26.11 -28.60 0.75
N TYR A 84 -27.40 -28.87 0.54
CA TYR A 84 -28.44 -27.87 0.68
C TYR A 84 -28.30 -27.09 2.00
N GLY A 85 -28.53 -25.78 1.97
CA GLY A 85 -28.49 -24.89 3.12
C GLY A 85 -27.10 -24.39 3.51
N THR A 86 -26.03 -25.02 3.01
CA THR A 86 -24.65 -24.60 3.30
C THR A 86 -24.43 -23.15 2.89
N LYS A 87 -23.91 -22.33 3.81
CA LYS A 87 -23.42 -20.98 3.49
C LYS A 87 -22.00 -21.02 2.94
N ILE A 88 -21.80 -20.47 1.74
CA ILE A 88 -20.49 -20.32 1.08
C ILE A 88 -20.18 -18.84 0.97
N THR A 89 -19.02 -18.42 1.46
CA THR A 89 -18.53 -17.05 1.28
C THR A 89 -17.50 -17.04 0.16
N LEU A 90 -17.76 -16.22 -0.85
CA LEU A 90 -16.88 -15.97 -1.99
C LEU A 90 -16.20 -14.61 -1.82
N THR A 91 -14.88 -14.60 -2.00
CA THR A 91 -14.06 -13.38 -1.95
C THR A 91 -13.33 -13.24 -3.27
N ALA A 92 -13.66 -12.20 -4.02
CA ALA A 92 -12.98 -11.82 -5.24
C ALA A 92 -11.71 -11.04 -4.91
N ILE A 93 -10.59 -11.46 -5.50
CA ILE A 93 -9.27 -10.85 -5.32
C ILE A 93 -8.82 -10.36 -6.71
N PRO A 94 -8.99 -9.06 -7.02
CA PRO A 94 -8.52 -8.50 -8.28
C PRO A 94 -6.98 -8.57 -8.40
N THR A 95 -6.49 -8.82 -9.61
CA THR A 95 -5.07 -8.61 -9.95
C THR A 95 -4.80 -7.10 -10.10
N SER A 96 -3.56 -6.66 -9.91
CA SER A 96 -3.14 -5.26 -10.17
C SER A 96 -3.62 -4.79 -11.56
N GLY A 97 -4.10 -3.54 -11.67
CA GLY A 97 -4.77 -3.03 -12.86
C GLY A 97 -6.30 -3.22 -12.91
N HIS A 98 -6.86 -4.06 -12.04
CA HIS A 98 -8.27 -4.44 -12.12
C HIS A 98 -9.02 -4.20 -10.81
N ARG A 99 -10.35 -4.12 -10.91
CA ARG A 99 -11.26 -4.05 -9.77
C ARG A 99 -12.39 -5.05 -9.94
N PHE A 100 -12.88 -5.54 -8.81
CA PHE A 100 -14.10 -6.33 -8.77
C PHE A 100 -15.30 -5.44 -9.17
N LEU A 101 -16.13 -5.95 -10.07
CA LEU A 101 -17.33 -5.26 -10.54
C LEU A 101 -18.59 -5.85 -9.90
N LYS A 102 -18.76 -7.17 -10.00
CA LYS A 102 -19.95 -7.88 -9.53
C LYS A 102 -19.77 -9.40 -9.55
N TRP A 103 -20.63 -10.09 -8.80
CA TRP A 103 -20.94 -11.50 -8.95
C TRP A 103 -22.14 -11.65 -9.86
N ALA A 104 -22.11 -12.64 -10.74
CA ALA A 104 -23.22 -12.96 -11.62
C ALA A 104 -23.47 -14.46 -11.69
N ASP A 105 -24.72 -14.83 -11.95
CA ASP A 105 -25.09 -16.20 -12.28
C ASP A 105 -24.62 -16.51 -13.71
N ALA A 106 -23.71 -17.49 -13.82
CA ALA A 106 -23.15 -17.94 -15.08
C ALA A 106 -24.17 -18.68 -15.95
N ASN A 107 -25.18 -19.31 -15.34
CA ASN A 107 -26.25 -20.03 -16.02
C ASN A 107 -27.35 -19.07 -16.52
N ALA A 108 -27.58 -17.96 -15.81
CA ALA A 108 -28.60 -16.96 -16.16
C ALA A 108 -28.07 -15.81 -17.02
N LYS A 109 -27.25 -16.11 -18.05
CA LYS A 109 -26.70 -15.11 -19.00
C LYS A 109 -26.01 -13.91 -18.31
N GLY A 110 -25.37 -14.11 -17.16
CA GLY A 110 -24.63 -13.05 -16.46
C GLY A 110 -25.52 -12.06 -15.69
N ALA A 111 -26.72 -12.47 -15.31
CA ALA A 111 -27.58 -11.73 -14.37
C ALA A 111 -26.82 -11.47 -13.07
N THR A 112 -26.83 -10.21 -12.61
CA THR A 112 -26.14 -9.81 -11.38
C THR A 112 -26.81 -10.46 -10.17
N VAL A 113 -26.03 -11.15 -9.35
CA VAL A 113 -26.51 -11.73 -8.08
C VAL A 113 -26.09 -10.88 -6.88
N SER A 114 -24.92 -10.24 -6.93
CA SER A 114 -24.44 -9.35 -5.89
C SER A 114 -23.35 -8.42 -6.41
N THR A 115 -23.24 -7.24 -5.83
CA THR A 115 -22.11 -6.30 -6.02
C THR A 115 -21.21 -6.21 -4.79
N GLN A 116 -21.54 -6.93 -3.72
CA GLN A 116 -20.74 -6.96 -2.50
C GLN A 116 -19.57 -7.92 -2.64
N ASN A 117 -18.44 -7.58 -2.02
CA ASN A 117 -17.27 -8.43 -1.91
C ASN A 117 -16.66 -8.25 -0.51
N PRO A 118 -16.62 -9.29 0.33
CA PRO A 118 -17.05 -10.68 0.08
C PRO A 118 -18.58 -10.84 -0.11
N TYR A 119 -19.00 -11.94 -0.73
CA TYR A 119 -20.40 -12.31 -0.95
C TYR A 119 -20.70 -13.68 -0.36
N THR A 120 -21.66 -13.75 0.57
CA THR A 120 -22.13 -15.02 1.15
C THR A 120 -23.43 -15.45 0.49
N LEU A 121 -23.46 -16.68 -0.01
CA LEU A 121 -24.64 -17.31 -0.62
C LEU A 121 -25.01 -18.60 0.12
N THR A 122 -26.29 -18.97 0.05
CA THR A 122 -26.80 -20.24 0.59
C THR A 122 -27.10 -21.19 -0.55
N VAL A 123 -26.57 -22.41 -0.50
CA VAL A 123 -26.77 -23.44 -1.52
C VAL A 123 -28.21 -23.94 -1.48
N GLN A 124 -28.96 -23.75 -2.56
CA GLN A 124 -30.38 -24.17 -2.67
C GLN A 124 -30.66 -25.03 -3.90
N ASN A 125 -29.75 -25.01 -4.89
CA ASN A 125 -29.81 -25.75 -6.13
C ASN A 125 -28.40 -25.81 -6.74
N ASP A 126 -28.27 -26.40 -7.94
CA ASP A 126 -27.02 -26.38 -8.70
C ASP A 126 -26.71 -24.91 -9.11
N MET A 127 -25.57 -24.38 -8.65
CA MET A 127 -25.19 -22.97 -8.79
C MET A 127 -23.89 -22.83 -9.57
N ALA A 128 -23.86 -21.87 -10.49
CA ALA A 128 -22.64 -21.46 -11.17
C ALA A 128 -22.47 -19.94 -11.03
N ILE A 129 -21.47 -19.51 -10.27
CA ILE A 129 -21.21 -18.09 -9.97
C ILE A 129 -19.95 -17.64 -10.67
N ARG A 130 -20.01 -16.49 -11.36
CA ARG A 130 -18.86 -15.86 -11.99
C ARG A 130 -18.55 -14.51 -11.36
N ALA A 131 -17.29 -14.30 -10.96
CA ALA A 131 -16.78 -12.97 -10.64
C ALA A 131 -16.46 -12.20 -11.92
N TYR A 132 -16.94 -10.97 -12.01
CA TYR A 132 -16.59 -10.05 -13.08
C TYR A 132 -15.58 -9.03 -12.57
N PHE A 133 -14.41 -9.01 -13.21
CA PHE A 133 -13.39 -7.99 -13.02
C PHE A 133 -13.34 -7.05 -14.23
N THR A 134 -13.18 -5.76 -13.96
CA THR A 134 -12.99 -4.72 -14.96
C THR A 134 -11.69 -3.99 -14.72
N THR A 135 -11.07 -3.47 -15.77
CA THR A 135 -9.88 -2.63 -15.64
C THR A 135 -10.26 -1.32 -14.96
N ASN A 136 -9.52 -0.93 -13.93
CA ASN A 136 -9.62 0.40 -13.37
C ASN A 136 -8.63 1.29 -14.13
N LEU A 137 -9.09 2.29 -14.87
CA LEU A 137 -8.22 3.12 -15.71
C LEU A 137 -8.08 4.52 -15.12
N CYS A 138 -6.84 4.97 -15.00
CA CYS A 138 -6.45 6.30 -14.57
C CYS A 138 -5.88 7.06 -15.78
N GLN A 139 -6.30 8.30 -15.96
CA GLN A 139 -5.80 9.18 -17.02
C GLN A 139 -4.51 9.84 -16.57
N VAL A 140 -3.44 9.66 -17.35
CA VAL A 140 -2.24 10.50 -17.26
C VAL A 140 -2.34 11.54 -18.37
N SER A 141 -2.37 12.81 -18.00
CA SER A 141 -2.45 13.96 -18.91
C SER A 141 -1.14 14.74 -18.82
N LEU A 142 -0.48 14.98 -19.96
CA LEU A 142 0.83 15.64 -19.97
C LEU A 142 0.75 16.95 -20.74
N SER A 143 1.52 17.93 -20.30
CA SER A 143 1.70 19.18 -21.03
C SER A 143 3.15 19.61 -21.00
N ALA A 144 3.60 20.31 -22.04
CA ALA A 144 4.92 20.91 -22.07
C ALA A 144 4.81 22.42 -21.87
N GLY A 145 5.76 23.00 -21.14
CA GLY A 145 6.02 24.44 -21.18
C GLY A 145 6.53 24.88 -22.56
N ALA A 146 6.81 26.17 -22.72
CA ALA A 146 7.49 26.65 -23.92
C ALA A 146 8.87 26.00 -24.07
N ASN A 147 9.34 25.84 -25.32
CA ASN A 147 10.69 25.38 -25.67
C ASN A 147 10.96 23.87 -25.45
N GLY A 148 9.90 23.07 -25.52
CA GLY A 148 10.00 21.62 -25.61
C GLY A 148 8.63 21.00 -25.89
N ARG A 149 8.60 19.66 -25.95
CA ARG A 149 7.39 18.88 -26.21
C ARG A 149 7.34 17.60 -25.38
N ILE A 150 6.14 17.06 -25.23
CA ILE A 150 5.95 15.70 -24.71
C ILE A 150 6.33 14.72 -25.81
N LYS A 151 7.28 13.82 -25.50
CA LYS A 151 7.73 12.78 -26.43
C LYS A 151 6.90 11.51 -26.27
N SER A 152 6.59 11.09 -25.04
CA SER A 152 5.75 9.92 -24.79
C SER A 152 5.15 9.89 -23.38
N GLY A 153 4.18 8.99 -23.18
CA GLY A 153 3.64 8.65 -21.85
C GLY A 153 2.26 9.21 -21.50
N GLU A 154 1.65 10.01 -22.38
CA GLU A 154 0.25 10.40 -22.22
C GLU A 154 -0.68 9.25 -22.63
N ASN A 155 -1.43 8.70 -21.67
CA ASN A 155 -2.38 7.61 -21.94
C ASN A 155 -3.33 7.37 -20.75
N LYS A 156 -4.29 6.46 -20.94
CA LYS A 156 -4.99 5.79 -19.85
C LYS A 156 -4.21 4.57 -19.41
N TYR A 157 -3.78 4.57 -18.16
CA TYR A 157 -3.07 3.47 -17.53
C TYR A 157 -4.00 2.69 -16.62
N ALA A 158 -3.78 1.39 -16.49
CA ALA A 158 -4.50 0.64 -15.47
C ALA A 158 -3.98 1.06 -14.08
N PHE A 159 -4.86 1.18 -13.11
CA PHE A 159 -4.54 1.51 -11.72
C PHE A 159 -3.46 0.56 -11.20
N ASP A 160 -2.47 1.09 -10.49
CA ASP A 160 -1.33 0.35 -9.94
C ASP A 160 -0.37 -0.26 -10.99
N THR A 161 -0.43 0.21 -12.24
CA THR A 161 0.57 -0.13 -13.26
C THR A 161 1.61 0.98 -13.41
N ARG A 162 2.76 0.64 -13.99
CA ARG A 162 3.84 1.59 -14.25
C ARG A 162 3.59 2.37 -15.54
N ALA A 163 3.69 3.70 -15.46
CA ALA A 163 3.78 4.60 -16.60
C ALA A 163 5.20 5.15 -16.70
N THR A 164 5.72 5.25 -17.92
CA THR A 164 6.97 5.97 -18.22
C THR A 164 6.62 7.14 -19.11
N ILE A 165 7.00 8.33 -18.67
CA ILE A 165 6.77 9.58 -19.39
C ILE A 165 8.11 10.18 -19.82
N GLU A 166 8.14 10.81 -20.98
CA GLU A 166 9.34 11.40 -21.54
C GLU A 166 9.02 12.73 -22.21
N ALA A 167 9.87 13.72 -21.97
CA ALA A 167 9.84 15.03 -22.58
C ALA A 167 11.10 15.23 -23.44
N GLU A 168 10.98 16.04 -24.48
CA GLU A 168 12.07 16.38 -25.39
C GLU A 168 12.20 17.90 -25.45
N SER A 169 13.40 18.42 -25.21
CA SER A 169 13.66 19.86 -25.30
C SER A 169 13.91 20.30 -26.74
N ASP A 170 13.55 21.55 -27.04
CA ASP A 170 13.93 22.17 -28.31
C ASP A 170 15.43 22.48 -28.33
N THR A 171 15.99 22.71 -29.52
CA THR A 171 17.40 23.10 -29.68
C THR A 171 17.72 24.33 -28.85
N GLY A 172 18.83 24.28 -28.11
CA GLY A 172 19.20 25.37 -27.21
C GLY A 172 18.42 25.39 -25.90
N TYR A 173 17.74 24.29 -25.53
CA TYR A 173 17.08 24.09 -24.23
C TYR A 173 17.38 22.70 -23.64
N TYR A 174 17.17 22.55 -22.34
CA TYR A 174 17.22 21.28 -21.62
C TYR A 174 15.99 21.09 -20.72
N PHE A 175 15.63 19.83 -20.50
CA PHE A 175 14.57 19.45 -19.57
C PHE A 175 15.01 19.73 -18.12
N VAL A 176 14.13 20.35 -17.33
CA VAL A 176 14.39 20.65 -15.92
C VAL A 176 13.65 19.69 -15.00
N MET A 177 12.32 19.58 -15.15
CA MET A 177 11.48 18.80 -14.24
C MET A 177 10.05 18.59 -14.77
N TRP A 178 9.36 17.63 -14.15
CA TRP A 178 7.92 17.45 -14.15
C TRP A 178 7.33 18.09 -12.90
N ALA A 179 6.30 18.92 -13.07
CA ALA A 179 5.50 19.47 -11.99
C ALA A 179 4.03 19.06 -12.11
N ASP A 180 3.27 19.15 -11.03
CA ASP A 180 1.80 19.04 -11.09
C ASP A 180 1.13 20.35 -11.54
N GLU A 181 -0.20 20.43 -11.42
CA GLU A 181 -0.98 21.62 -11.78
C GLU A 181 -0.78 22.80 -10.81
N ALA A 182 -0.44 22.52 -9.54
CA ALA A 182 -0.11 23.54 -8.55
C ALA A 182 1.31 24.11 -8.75
N GLY A 183 2.14 23.41 -9.53
CA GLY A 183 3.53 23.76 -9.77
C GLY A 183 4.50 23.06 -8.82
N ASP A 184 4.03 22.08 -8.06
CA ASP A 184 4.84 21.27 -7.15
C ASP A 184 5.70 20.29 -7.94
N ILE A 185 6.95 20.14 -7.52
CA ILE A 185 7.92 19.27 -8.19
C ILE A 185 7.54 17.81 -7.95
N ILE A 186 7.24 17.09 -9.04
CA ILE A 186 7.00 15.63 -9.01
C ILE A 186 8.32 14.88 -9.20
N SER A 187 9.10 15.25 -10.22
CA SER A 187 10.35 14.57 -10.55
C SER A 187 11.26 15.43 -11.41
N SER A 188 12.57 15.34 -11.20
CA SER A 188 13.60 15.92 -12.08
C SER A 188 14.17 14.91 -13.08
N GLU A 189 13.63 13.69 -13.13
CA GLU A 189 14.08 12.65 -14.04
C GLU A 189 13.37 12.73 -15.40
N ASN A 190 14.10 12.41 -16.47
CA ASN A 190 13.55 12.31 -17.82
C ASN A 190 14.38 11.30 -18.65
N PRO A 191 13.82 10.14 -19.03
CA PRO A 191 12.44 9.68 -18.79
C PRO A 191 12.14 9.46 -17.30
N TYR A 192 10.88 9.64 -16.89
CA TYR A 192 10.40 9.40 -15.52
C TYR A 192 9.42 8.21 -15.48
N THR A 193 9.64 7.27 -14.56
CA THR A 193 8.76 6.10 -14.37
C THR A 193 8.11 6.13 -12.99
N PHE A 194 6.78 6.03 -12.96
CA PHE A 194 6.00 6.01 -11.71
C PHE A 194 4.83 5.03 -11.78
N THR A 195 4.25 4.71 -10.62
CA THR A 195 3.06 3.87 -10.52
C THR A 195 1.81 4.75 -10.52
N VAL A 196 0.88 4.51 -11.44
CA VAL A 196 -0.33 5.31 -11.57
C VAL A 196 -1.35 4.89 -10.51
N LYS A 197 -1.66 5.79 -9.57
CA LYS A 197 -2.62 5.54 -8.48
C LYS A 197 -3.94 6.28 -8.68
N ASP A 198 -3.92 7.41 -9.35
CA ASP A 198 -5.10 8.19 -9.67
C ASP A 198 -4.91 8.90 -11.01
N ASN A 199 -5.92 9.65 -11.46
CA ASN A 199 -5.73 10.56 -12.57
C ASN A 199 -4.64 11.57 -12.21
N THR A 200 -3.65 11.75 -13.09
CA THR A 200 -2.50 12.61 -12.83
C THR A 200 -2.29 13.55 -14.00
N THR A 201 -2.13 14.83 -13.69
CA THR A 201 -1.72 15.84 -14.66
C THR A 201 -0.29 16.25 -14.34
N MET A 202 0.59 16.23 -15.33
CA MET A 202 1.97 16.68 -15.17
C MET A 202 2.37 17.65 -16.27
N ARG A 203 3.25 18.59 -15.94
CA ARG A 203 3.82 19.56 -16.87
C ARG A 203 5.34 19.46 -16.91
N ALA A 204 5.91 19.29 -18.10
CA ALA A 204 7.35 19.37 -18.33
C ALA A 204 7.80 20.83 -18.42
N TYR A 205 8.86 21.18 -17.69
CA TYR A 205 9.51 22.49 -17.73
C TYR A 205 10.89 22.40 -18.38
N PHE A 206 11.23 23.43 -19.15
CA PHE A 206 12.46 23.54 -19.92
C PHE A 206 13.17 24.86 -19.63
N ALA A 207 14.50 24.86 -19.70
CA ALA A 207 15.34 26.04 -19.54
C ALA A 207 16.34 26.13 -20.70
N ALA A 208 16.73 27.36 -21.06
CA ALA A 208 17.66 27.58 -22.18
C ALA A 208 19.06 27.03 -21.86
N ASN A 209 19.64 26.30 -22.81
CA ASN A 209 21.08 26.07 -22.91
C ASN A 209 21.71 27.41 -23.29
N ASN A 210 22.45 28.00 -22.37
CA ASN A 210 23.17 29.26 -22.61
C ASN A 210 24.37 29.11 -23.57
N GLU A 211 24.42 28.06 -24.40
CA GLU A 211 25.51 27.81 -25.35
C GLU A 211 25.22 28.31 -26.78
N ASP A 212 23.95 28.58 -27.16
CA ASP A 212 23.56 28.85 -28.56
C ASP A 212 22.83 30.20 -28.79
N ILE A 213 23.16 31.27 -28.05
CA ILE A 213 22.72 32.63 -28.43
C ILE A 213 23.80 33.26 -29.33
N ALA A 214 23.68 33.07 -30.65
CA ALA A 214 24.42 33.85 -31.64
C ALA A 214 23.53 34.97 -32.21
N PRO A 215 23.80 36.23 -31.86
CA PRO A 215 23.87 37.25 -32.91
C PRO A 215 25.12 38.14 -32.77
N ASN A 216 25.96 38.22 -33.81
CA ASN A 216 26.97 39.27 -34.05
C ASN A 216 27.66 39.92 -32.82
N PHE A 217 28.75 39.33 -32.31
CA PHE A 217 29.58 39.95 -31.28
C PHE A 217 31.09 39.75 -31.57
N THR A 218 31.94 40.66 -31.07
CA THR A 218 33.39 40.74 -31.30
C THR A 218 34.21 39.91 -30.29
N ASP A 219 35.42 39.47 -30.67
CA ASP A 219 36.30 38.57 -29.88
C ASP A 219 36.78 39.10 -28.50
N GLU A 220 36.40 40.31 -28.08
CA GLU A 220 36.87 40.95 -26.84
C GLU A 220 35.86 40.94 -25.66
N ASP A 221 34.69 40.31 -25.80
CA ASP A 221 33.68 40.25 -24.73
C ASP A 221 33.89 39.07 -23.76
N TYR A 222 33.61 39.31 -22.47
CA TYR A 222 33.67 38.29 -21.40
C TYR A 222 32.35 37.54 -21.25
N LEU A 223 32.41 36.23 -21.05
CA LEU A 223 31.25 35.35 -20.93
C LEU A 223 30.80 35.16 -19.47
N VAL A 224 29.53 35.49 -19.19
CA VAL A 224 28.85 35.18 -17.94
C VAL A 224 27.98 33.93 -18.12
N LYS A 225 28.44 32.80 -17.57
CA LYS A 225 27.72 31.52 -17.55
C LYS A 225 26.90 31.39 -16.27
N LEU A 226 25.60 31.23 -16.39
CA LEU A 226 24.71 31.04 -15.25
C LEU A 226 24.17 29.61 -15.21
N SER A 227 24.12 29.03 -14.02
CA SER A 227 23.47 27.74 -13.75
C SER A 227 22.61 27.84 -12.48
N ALA A 228 21.57 27.02 -12.38
CA ALA A 228 20.77 26.89 -11.18
C ALA A 228 21.04 25.53 -10.51
N ALA A 229 21.07 25.50 -9.18
CA ALA A 229 20.94 24.26 -8.42
C ALA A 229 19.50 23.73 -8.55
N VAL A 230 19.27 22.51 -8.07
CA VAL A 230 17.92 21.94 -7.93
C VAL A 230 17.04 22.95 -7.17
N TYR A 231 15.76 23.05 -7.54
CA TYR A 231 14.73 23.89 -6.88
C TYR A 231 14.57 25.35 -7.35
N GLY A 232 15.19 25.74 -8.46
CA GLY A 232 14.87 26.99 -9.12
C GLY A 232 15.45 27.09 -10.53
N LEU A 233 15.27 28.24 -11.17
CA LEU A 233 15.75 28.53 -12.52
C LEU A 233 16.49 29.87 -12.59
N ILE A 234 17.26 30.05 -13.67
CA ILE A 234 17.82 31.35 -14.04
C ILE A 234 16.77 32.10 -14.85
N LYS A 235 16.35 33.27 -14.35
CA LYS A 235 15.34 34.11 -14.98
C LYS A 235 15.96 35.04 -16.03
N SER A 236 17.15 35.60 -15.77
CA SER A 236 17.86 36.46 -16.73
C SER A 236 19.32 36.70 -16.37
N GLY A 237 20.10 37.20 -17.33
CA GLY A 237 21.44 37.77 -17.10
C GLY A 237 22.62 36.93 -17.60
N SER A 238 22.37 35.79 -18.24
CA SER A 238 23.41 35.04 -18.95
C SER A 238 23.79 35.73 -20.27
N GLY A 239 25.05 35.57 -20.71
CA GLY A 239 25.51 36.08 -22.00
C GLY A 239 26.94 36.62 -21.96
N LYS A 240 27.41 37.15 -23.09
CA LYS A 240 28.67 37.88 -23.17
C LYS A 240 28.45 39.37 -22.89
N TYR A 241 29.41 39.99 -22.20
CA TYR A 241 29.39 41.38 -21.76
C TYR A 241 30.71 42.04 -22.15
N ALA A 242 30.66 43.27 -22.63
CA ALA A 242 31.88 44.05 -22.87
C ALA A 242 32.62 44.26 -21.54
N PRO A 243 33.98 44.30 -21.54
CA PRO A 243 34.76 44.54 -20.35
C PRO A 243 34.30 45.79 -19.58
N GLN A 244 34.28 45.70 -18.25
CA GLN A 244 33.91 46.81 -17.35
C GLN A 244 32.43 47.26 -17.45
N THR A 245 31.56 46.48 -18.11
CA THR A 245 30.11 46.70 -18.08
C THR A 245 29.46 45.94 -16.93
N THR A 246 28.24 46.34 -16.57
CA THR A 246 27.48 45.73 -15.46
C THR A 246 26.54 44.64 -15.96
N ALA A 247 26.64 43.44 -15.39
CA ALA A 247 25.68 42.37 -15.55
C ALA A 247 24.65 42.41 -14.40
N ARG A 248 23.36 42.24 -14.72
CA ARG A 248 22.26 42.04 -13.76
C ARG A 248 21.72 40.63 -13.96
N ILE A 249 21.92 39.78 -12.97
CA ILE A 249 21.49 38.38 -12.99
C ILE A 249 20.33 38.17 -12.01
N GLU A 250 19.35 37.37 -12.42
CA GLU A 250 18.14 37.10 -11.64
C GLU A 250 17.83 35.62 -11.70
N ALA A 251 17.48 35.06 -10.55
CA ALA A 251 17.04 33.69 -10.37
C ALA A 251 15.61 33.68 -9.84
N GLU A 252 14.88 32.61 -10.12
CA GLU A 252 13.51 32.41 -9.63
C GLU A 252 13.45 31.05 -8.93
N ALA A 253 13.00 31.04 -7.68
CA ALA A 253 12.80 29.80 -6.94
C ALA A 253 11.47 29.16 -7.33
N TYR A 254 11.41 27.83 -7.35
CA TYR A 254 10.14 27.12 -7.51
C TYR A 254 9.27 27.25 -6.25
N ALA A 255 7.97 26.93 -6.40
CA ALA A 255 7.03 26.95 -5.29
C ALA A 255 7.57 26.13 -4.11
N HIS A 256 7.38 26.64 -2.89
CA HIS A 256 7.86 26.01 -1.64
C HIS A 256 9.40 25.98 -1.46
N TYR A 257 10.16 26.69 -2.30
CA TYR A 257 11.59 26.94 -2.13
C TYR A 257 11.90 28.43 -2.12
N HIS A 258 13.11 28.80 -1.71
CA HIS A 258 13.59 30.18 -1.77
C HIS A 258 15.03 30.26 -2.24
N PHE A 259 15.34 31.38 -2.89
CA PHE A 259 16.71 31.70 -3.28
C PHE A 259 17.54 32.03 -2.03
N VAL A 260 18.74 31.47 -1.94
CA VAL A 260 19.65 31.68 -0.81
C VAL A 260 20.82 32.56 -1.22
N LYS A 261 21.53 32.19 -2.29
CA LYS A 261 22.76 32.85 -2.72
C LYS A 261 23.20 32.47 -4.13
N TRP A 262 24.05 33.32 -4.69
CA TRP A 262 24.90 33.06 -5.83
C TRP A 262 26.25 32.55 -5.36
N THR A 263 26.81 31.58 -6.09
CA THR A 263 28.12 30.99 -5.84
C THR A 263 28.98 31.01 -7.10
N ASN A 264 30.30 31.05 -6.97
CA ASN A 264 31.22 30.87 -8.09
C ASN A 264 31.43 29.36 -8.41
N ASP A 265 32.21 29.05 -9.45
CA ASP A 265 32.55 27.66 -9.82
C ASP A 265 33.25 26.84 -8.73
N LYS A 266 33.88 27.49 -7.76
CA LYS A 266 34.53 26.83 -6.61
C LYS A 266 33.54 26.53 -5.48
N GLY A 267 32.30 27.00 -5.60
CA GLY A 267 31.26 26.90 -4.57
C GLY A 267 31.30 28.03 -3.53
N ASP A 268 32.17 29.03 -3.68
CA ASP A 268 32.24 30.15 -2.75
C ASP A 268 31.03 31.06 -2.93
N SER A 269 30.44 31.52 -1.82
CA SER A 269 29.34 32.48 -1.83
C SER A 269 29.83 33.84 -2.34
N ILE A 270 29.20 34.36 -3.40
CA ILE A 270 29.56 35.66 -3.98
C ILE A 270 28.50 36.74 -3.74
N SER A 271 27.23 36.36 -3.55
CA SER A 271 26.16 37.31 -3.22
C SER A 271 24.93 36.59 -2.67
N SER A 272 24.20 37.21 -1.75
CA SER A 272 22.87 36.78 -1.29
C SER A 272 21.74 37.59 -1.92
N GLU A 273 22.06 38.59 -2.74
CA GLU A 273 21.08 39.45 -3.39
C GLU A 273 20.49 38.78 -4.62
N ASN A 274 19.19 38.93 -4.82
CA ASN A 274 18.52 38.51 -6.04
C ASN A 274 17.41 39.52 -6.38
N PRO A 275 17.57 40.31 -7.46
CA PRO A 275 18.62 40.22 -8.49
C PRO A 275 20.01 40.69 -8.03
N TYR A 276 21.07 40.04 -8.53
CA TYR A 276 22.47 40.41 -8.26
C TYR A 276 23.06 41.22 -9.41
N VAL A 277 23.78 42.30 -9.09
CA VAL A 277 24.44 43.18 -10.07
C VAL A 277 25.94 43.22 -9.80
N PHE A 278 26.75 42.99 -10.83
CA PHE A 278 28.21 43.04 -10.72
C PHE A 278 28.87 43.53 -12.01
N THR A 279 30.10 44.02 -11.90
CA THR A 279 30.93 44.42 -13.05
C THR A 279 31.63 43.21 -13.65
N VAL A 280 31.56 43.05 -14.97
CA VAL A 280 32.20 41.95 -15.68
C VAL A 280 33.65 42.30 -16.00
N GLU A 281 34.58 41.65 -15.28
CA GLU A 281 36.03 41.85 -15.43
C GLU A 281 36.74 40.68 -16.11
N SER A 282 36.09 39.51 -16.14
CA SER A 282 36.56 38.30 -16.81
C SER A 282 35.39 37.37 -17.12
N ASP A 283 35.68 36.30 -17.86
CA ASP A 283 34.77 35.15 -17.93
C ASP A 283 34.40 34.71 -16.51
N THR A 284 33.10 34.62 -16.25
CA THR A 284 32.54 34.38 -14.93
C THR A 284 31.49 33.29 -15.04
N ALA A 285 31.59 32.28 -14.20
CA ALA A 285 30.55 31.29 -14.05
C ALA A 285 29.98 31.35 -12.64
N VAL A 286 28.64 31.44 -12.59
CA VAL A 286 27.88 31.71 -11.37
C VAL A 286 26.73 30.71 -11.27
N ARG A 287 26.50 30.21 -10.05
CA ARG A 287 25.44 29.27 -9.75
C ARG A 287 24.46 29.82 -8.71
N ALA A 288 23.16 29.80 -9.01
CA ALA A 288 22.09 30.07 -8.04
C ALA A 288 21.88 28.88 -7.11
N TYR A 289 21.78 29.13 -5.82
CA TYR A 289 21.50 28.14 -4.79
C TYR A 289 20.15 28.41 -4.13
N PHE A 290 19.38 27.35 -3.91
CA PHE A 290 18.02 27.38 -3.37
C PHE A 290 17.90 26.40 -2.21
N GLU A 291 17.04 26.71 -1.26
CA GLU A 291 16.70 25.85 -0.13
C GLU A 291 15.18 25.66 -0.02
N ALA A 292 14.78 24.53 0.55
CA ALA A 292 13.38 24.24 0.84
C ALA A 292 12.85 25.19 1.92
N ASN A 293 11.61 25.65 1.76
CA ASN A 293 10.94 26.40 2.80
C ASN A 293 10.65 25.48 3.99
N LEU A 294 10.67 26.05 5.19
CA LEU A 294 10.31 25.34 6.41
C LEU A 294 8.82 25.54 6.70
N TYR A 295 8.11 24.43 6.90
CA TYR A 295 6.71 24.42 7.29
C TYR A 295 6.54 23.97 8.75
N PRO A 296 5.68 24.64 9.53
CA PRO A 296 5.36 24.21 10.88
C PRO A 296 4.55 22.91 10.88
N VAL A 297 4.97 21.97 11.73
CA VAL A 297 4.23 20.78 12.13
C VAL A 297 3.80 20.97 13.58
N ASN A 298 2.55 21.40 13.75
CA ASN A 298 1.94 21.68 15.05
C ASN A 298 1.26 20.42 15.59
N LEU A 299 1.72 19.96 16.76
CA LEU A 299 1.20 18.76 17.42
C LEU A 299 0.41 19.12 18.68
N SER A 300 -0.74 18.48 18.86
CA SER A 300 -1.54 18.57 20.07
C SER A 300 -2.05 17.19 20.50
N ALA A 301 -2.36 17.02 21.78
CA ALA A 301 -2.90 15.78 22.32
C ALA A 301 -4.25 16.06 23.00
N GLU A 302 -5.22 15.16 22.81
CA GLU A 302 -6.43 15.16 23.61
C GLU A 302 -6.15 14.81 25.07
N ALA A 303 -7.15 15.03 25.92
CA ALA A 303 -7.10 14.54 27.30
C ALA A 303 -6.73 13.04 27.31
N ASN A 304 -5.97 12.63 28.33
CA ASN A 304 -5.54 11.25 28.56
C ASN A 304 -4.31 10.77 27.77
N GLY A 305 -3.54 11.69 27.20
CA GLY A 305 -2.17 11.42 26.76
C GLY A 305 -1.39 12.69 26.50
N SER A 306 -0.19 12.55 25.93
CA SER A 306 0.73 13.64 25.61
C SER A 306 1.49 13.38 24.31
N ILE A 307 2.02 14.44 23.70
CA ILE A 307 2.99 14.31 22.60
C ILE A 307 4.33 13.93 23.19
N LYS A 308 4.92 12.83 22.69
CA LYS A 308 6.19 12.28 23.16
C LYS A 308 7.36 12.77 22.31
N ALA A 309 7.20 12.85 20.99
CA ALA A 309 8.25 13.32 20.08
C ALA A 309 7.68 13.84 18.75
N GLY A 310 8.47 14.68 18.06
CA GLY A 310 8.15 15.23 16.73
C GLY A 310 7.66 16.68 16.77
N GLY A 311 7.25 17.17 15.60
CA GLY A 311 6.78 18.55 15.40
C GLY A 311 7.89 19.56 15.11
N GLY A 312 7.52 20.84 15.03
CA GLY A 312 8.44 21.95 14.77
C GLY A 312 8.51 22.35 13.30
N SER A 313 9.55 23.09 12.92
CA SER A 313 9.76 23.56 11.54
C SER A 313 10.48 22.49 10.72
N CYS A 314 9.76 21.87 9.80
CA CYS A 314 10.28 20.82 8.92
C CYS A 314 10.41 21.34 7.49
N ALA A 315 11.47 20.95 6.79
CA ALA A 315 11.66 21.34 5.39
C ALA A 315 10.59 20.69 4.50
N TYR A 316 10.13 21.44 3.51
CA TYR A 316 9.23 20.94 2.48
C TYR A 316 9.79 19.68 1.82
N HIS A 317 8.91 18.70 1.58
CA HIS A 317 9.23 17.39 1.00
C HIS A 317 10.16 16.51 1.84
N THR A 318 10.37 16.83 3.13
CA THR A 318 11.12 15.97 4.06
C THR A 318 10.21 15.09 4.89
N TRP A 319 10.72 13.90 5.25
CA TRP A 319 10.03 12.98 6.14
C TRP A 319 10.15 13.45 7.60
N THR A 320 9.02 13.48 8.30
CA THR A 320 8.96 13.76 9.73
C THR A 320 8.25 12.61 10.45
N LYS A 321 8.65 12.38 11.70
CA LYS A 321 8.10 11.32 12.57
C LYS A 321 7.54 11.97 13.82
N VAL A 322 6.31 11.59 14.16
CA VAL A 322 5.60 12.09 15.34
C VAL A 322 5.17 10.92 16.22
N GLU A 323 5.23 11.10 17.53
CA GLU A 323 4.93 10.07 18.51
C GLU A 323 4.11 10.66 19.66
N ALA A 324 3.09 9.93 20.08
CA ALA A 324 2.26 10.25 21.22
C ALA A 324 2.36 9.15 22.30
N GLU A 325 2.08 9.50 23.54
CA GLU A 325 2.09 8.59 24.68
C GLU A 325 0.76 8.68 25.41
N ALA A 326 0.16 7.52 25.68
CA ALA A 326 -1.11 7.44 26.41
C ALA A 326 -0.86 7.43 27.92
N ASN A 327 -1.74 8.09 28.68
CA ASN A 327 -1.74 7.99 30.13
C ASN A 327 -2.18 6.59 30.58
N ALA A 328 -1.87 6.23 31.82
CA ALA A 328 -2.28 4.95 32.40
C ALA A 328 -3.80 4.73 32.28
N GLY A 329 -4.19 3.54 31.81
CA GLY A 329 -5.59 3.19 31.58
C GLY A 329 -6.14 3.62 30.22
N TYR A 330 -5.31 4.19 29.34
CA TYR A 330 -5.68 4.58 27.97
C TYR A 330 -4.72 3.97 26.94
N HIS A 331 -5.15 3.93 25.69
CA HIS A 331 -4.31 3.58 24.55
C HIS A 331 -4.45 4.64 23.45
N PHE A 332 -3.39 4.82 22.66
CA PHE A 332 -3.43 5.65 21.47
C PHE A 332 -4.43 5.06 20.47
N ALA A 333 -5.36 5.88 19.98
CA ALA A 333 -6.37 5.46 19.02
C ALA A 333 -6.02 5.89 17.59
N LYS A 334 -5.71 7.19 17.38
CA LYS A 334 -5.41 7.77 16.06
C LYS A 334 -4.83 9.17 16.14
N TRP A 335 -4.23 9.60 15.03
CA TRP A 335 -3.95 10.99 14.68
C TRP A 335 -5.10 11.55 13.84
N THR A 336 -5.47 12.81 14.10
CA THR A 336 -6.39 13.58 13.25
C THR A 336 -5.74 14.87 12.76
N ASP A 337 -6.25 15.43 11.66
CA ASP A 337 -5.91 16.79 11.21
C ASP A 337 -6.58 17.87 12.09
N GLY A 338 -6.34 19.15 11.76
CA GLY A 338 -6.95 20.31 12.44
C GLY A 338 -8.48 20.39 12.28
N GLU A 339 -9.06 19.72 11.29
CA GLU A 339 -10.52 19.63 11.08
C GLU A 339 -11.15 18.45 11.85
N GLY A 340 -10.33 17.55 12.40
CA GLY A 340 -10.76 16.38 13.14
C GLY A 340 -10.91 15.10 12.30
N ASN A 341 -10.49 15.12 11.03
CA ASN A 341 -10.50 13.94 10.16
C ASN A 341 -9.37 12.99 10.55
N SER A 342 -9.62 11.68 10.50
CA SER A 342 -8.61 10.66 10.82
C SER A 342 -7.56 10.57 9.72
N VAL A 343 -6.27 10.75 10.07
CA VAL A 343 -5.16 10.70 9.11
C VAL A 343 -4.25 9.49 9.29
N SER A 344 -4.14 8.93 10.51
CA SER A 344 -3.37 7.71 10.75
C SER A 344 -3.78 7.04 12.06
N THR A 345 -3.73 5.71 12.11
CA THR A 345 -3.86 4.92 13.35
C THR A 345 -2.52 4.39 13.86
N ALA A 346 -1.41 4.71 13.17
CA ALA A 346 -0.07 4.33 13.57
C ALA A 346 0.49 5.30 14.63
N ASN A 347 1.23 4.76 15.60
CA ASN A 347 1.97 5.54 16.57
C ASN A 347 3.26 4.79 16.96
N PRO A 348 4.45 5.29 16.61
CA PRO A 348 4.70 6.57 15.93
C PRO A 348 4.14 6.64 14.50
N TYR A 349 3.92 7.86 13.98
CA TYR A 349 3.43 8.13 12.63
C TYR A 349 4.49 8.91 11.82
N SER A 350 4.81 8.42 10.62
CA SER A 350 5.77 9.04 9.71
C SER A 350 5.07 9.54 8.43
N PHE A 351 5.35 10.79 8.01
CA PHE A 351 4.75 11.39 6.82
C PHE A 351 5.68 12.43 6.16
N VAL A 352 5.35 12.83 4.92
CA VAL A 352 6.07 13.86 4.16
C VAL A 352 5.41 15.22 4.39
N VAL A 353 6.23 16.23 4.68
CA VAL A 353 5.75 17.60 4.90
C VAL A 353 5.51 18.30 3.56
N MET A 354 4.23 18.48 3.22
CA MET A 354 3.78 19.16 2.00
C MET A 354 3.33 20.61 2.24
N GLY A 355 3.35 21.05 3.50
CA GLY A 355 2.84 22.37 3.91
C GLY A 355 2.67 22.45 5.42
N GLU A 356 2.00 23.52 5.88
CA GLU A 356 1.62 23.65 7.29
C GLU A 356 0.76 22.45 7.70
N THR A 357 1.17 21.77 8.76
CA THR A 357 0.53 20.53 9.19
C THR A 357 0.10 20.65 10.65
N GLU A 358 -1.17 20.43 10.92
CA GLU A 358 -1.69 20.31 12.28
C GLU A 358 -2.13 18.88 12.54
N LEU A 359 -1.60 18.26 13.61
CA LEU A 359 -1.98 16.92 14.03
C LEU A 359 -2.41 16.89 15.49
N LYS A 360 -3.45 16.11 15.75
CA LYS A 360 -4.00 15.88 17.08
C LYS A 360 -4.01 14.39 17.44
N ALA A 361 -3.37 14.02 18.55
CA ALA A 361 -3.41 12.66 19.07
C ALA A 361 -4.70 12.42 19.86
N VAL A 362 -5.41 11.34 19.53
CA VAL A 362 -6.66 10.91 20.17
C VAL A 362 -6.42 9.61 20.93
N PHE A 363 -6.95 9.53 22.16
CA PHE A 363 -6.77 8.38 23.06
C PHE A 363 -8.12 7.78 23.46
N ALA A 364 -8.14 6.45 23.64
CA ALA A 364 -9.32 5.71 24.06
C ALA A 364 -9.05 4.91 25.35
N VAL A 365 -10.09 4.67 26.15
CA VAL A 365 -9.98 3.89 27.40
C VAL A 365 -9.47 2.48 27.07
N GLY A 366 -8.46 2.02 27.80
CA GLY A 366 -8.00 0.64 27.72
C GLY A 366 -8.98 -0.27 28.45
N GLU A 367 -9.53 -1.27 27.77
CA GLU A 367 -10.37 -2.28 28.43
C GLU A 367 -9.50 -3.09 29.39
N THR A 368 -9.63 -2.83 30.69
CA THR A 368 -9.12 -3.73 31.72
C THR A 368 -9.98 -4.97 31.70
N HIS A 369 -9.50 -6.07 31.11
CA HIS A 369 -10.00 -7.40 31.43
C HIS A 369 -9.74 -7.65 32.91
N ALA A 370 -10.74 -7.36 33.75
CA ALA A 370 -10.73 -7.76 35.15
C ALA A 370 -10.74 -9.29 35.19
N LEU A 371 -9.64 -9.89 35.64
CA LEU A 371 -9.60 -11.31 35.92
C LEU A 371 -10.63 -11.60 37.03
N PRO A 372 -11.51 -12.61 36.87
CA PRO A 372 -12.38 -13.02 37.95
C PRO A 372 -11.50 -13.61 39.07
N VAL A 373 -11.69 -13.12 40.28
CA VAL A 373 -11.09 -13.68 41.49
C VAL A 373 -11.58 -15.13 41.63
N PRO A 374 -10.71 -16.16 41.67
CA PRO A 374 -11.15 -17.52 41.91
C PRO A 374 -11.46 -17.70 43.40
N ASP A 375 -12.72 -18.03 43.67
CA ASP A 375 -13.19 -18.55 44.95
C ASP A 375 -12.46 -19.87 45.26
N ALA A 376 -11.93 -19.98 46.47
CA ALA A 376 -11.10 -21.10 46.87
C ALA A 376 -11.93 -22.11 47.66
N GLY A 377 -12.09 -23.30 47.08
CA GLY A 377 -12.21 -24.55 47.82
C GLY A 377 -13.54 -25.27 47.65
N ASP A 378 -13.51 -26.43 46.98
CA ASP A 378 -13.43 -27.69 47.72
C ASP A 378 -12.96 -28.82 46.80
N ALA A 379 -12.17 -29.74 47.36
CA ALA A 379 -11.54 -30.86 46.65
C ALA A 379 -12.17 -32.18 47.11
N GLY A 380 -12.46 -33.07 46.15
CA GLY A 380 -12.77 -34.50 46.39
C GLY A 380 -12.91 -35.23 45.05
N SER A 381 -11.81 -35.74 44.47
CA SER A 381 -11.33 -37.15 44.51
C SER A 381 -12.37 -38.15 43.98
N GLU A 382 -12.25 -38.58 42.70
CA GLU A 382 -11.60 -39.85 42.24
C GLU A 382 -12.64 -41.01 42.13
N VAL A 383 -12.76 -41.89 41.12
CA VAL A 383 -11.83 -42.56 40.17
C VAL A 383 -12.67 -43.18 39.01
N GLY A 384 -12.08 -43.35 37.79
CA GLY A 384 -12.40 -44.51 36.93
C GLY A 384 -12.37 -44.33 35.39
N GLU A 385 -11.21 -44.65 34.78
CA GLU A 385 -10.84 -45.13 33.41
C GLU A 385 -11.91 -45.14 32.27
N VAL A 386 -11.62 -44.83 30.98
CA VAL A 386 -10.66 -45.46 30.02
C VAL A 386 -10.49 -44.54 28.78
N GLY A 387 -9.29 -44.48 28.17
CA GLY A 387 -9.15 -44.56 26.70
C GLY A 387 -8.66 -43.35 25.89
N GLU A 388 -7.51 -43.56 25.23
CA GLU A 388 -7.09 -43.06 23.91
C GLU A 388 -6.29 -41.72 23.74
N GLU A 389 -5.00 -41.94 23.45
CA GLU A 389 -4.22 -41.39 22.32
C GLU A 389 -3.97 -39.88 22.21
N THR A 390 -2.70 -39.54 22.45
CA THR A 390 -2.01 -38.31 22.01
C THR A 390 -2.12 -38.11 20.49
N PRO A 391 -2.13 -36.84 20.03
CA PRO A 391 -0.88 -36.36 19.45
C PRO A 391 -0.46 -34.98 19.98
N ASP A 392 0.72 -34.94 20.58
CA ASP A 392 1.53 -33.74 20.72
C ASP A 392 1.91 -33.17 19.34
N ARG A 393 1.78 -31.85 19.21
CA ARG A 393 2.67 -30.88 18.51
C ARG A 393 1.88 -29.78 17.81
N VAL A 394 1.45 -28.79 18.58
CA VAL A 394 1.41 -27.41 18.06
C VAL A 394 2.84 -26.90 18.07
N LEU A 395 3.34 -26.59 16.88
CA LEU A 395 4.71 -26.18 16.62
C LEU A 395 5.06 -24.92 17.44
N ASN A 396 5.79 -25.13 18.54
CA ASN A 396 6.75 -24.14 19.02
C ASN A 396 7.58 -23.67 17.82
N PRO A 397 7.83 -22.36 17.64
CA PRO A 397 9.00 -21.96 16.90
C PRO A 397 10.20 -22.62 17.59
N VAL A 398 10.93 -23.40 16.81
CA VAL A 398 12.16 -24.06 17.25
C VAL A 398 13.06 -22.99 17.83
N ARG A 399 13.25 -23.01 19.15
CA ARG A 399 14.45 -22.46 19.80
C ARG A 399 15.64 -23.29 19.29
N GLY A 400 16.17 -22.88 18.15
CA GLY A 400 17.58 -23.06 17.83
C GLY A 400 18.34 -22.08 18.70
N ASN A 401 18.87 -22.57 19.82
CA ASN A 401 19.61 -21.76 20.76
C ASN A 401 20.97 -21.37 20.16
N ARG A 402 21.01 -20.28 19.36
CA ARG A 402 22.17 -19.41 19.13
C ARG A 402 21.72 -18.13 18.36
N GLY A 403 21.45 -17.04 19.09
CA GLY A 403 21.18 -15.67 18.58
C GLY A 403 19.74 -15.43 18.06
N ASP A 404 18.97 -14.54 18.70
CA ASP A 404 17.61 -14.15 18.28
C ASP A 404 17.64 -13.31 16.98
N GLU A 405 17.94 -13.92 15.85
CA GLU A 405 17.95 -13.27 14.54
C GLU A 405 16.51 -13.00 14.10
N SER A 406 16.08 -11.74 14.12
CA SER A 406 14.71 -11.34 13.77
C SER A 406 14.70 -10.29 12.67
N VAL A 407 13.72 -10.39 11.77
CA VAL A 407 13.55 -9.49 10.63
C VAL A 407 12.11 -9.00 10.61
N TYR A 408 11.93 -7.68 10.63
CA TYR A 408 10.62 -7.04 10.66
C TYR A 408 10.56 -5.91 9.63
N TYR A 409 9.40 -5.70 9.03
CA TYR A 409 9.19 -4.62 8.08
C TYR A 409 7.94 -3.82 8.43
N ALA A 410 8.10 -2.51 8.63
CA ALA A 410 7.01 -1.57 8.85
C ALA A 410 7.38 -0.19 8.29
N GLU A 411 6.40 0.50 7.72
CA GLU A 411 6.51 1.90 7.28
C GLU A 411 7.74 2.21 6.41
N GLY A 412 8.11 1.29 5.50
CA GLY A 412 9.25 1.48 4.58
C GLY A 412 10.62 1.11 5.15
N MET A 413 10.67 0.54 6.36
CA MET A 413 11.90 0.20 7.06
C MET A 413 12.01 -1.31 7.29
N LEU A 414 13.12 -1.88 6.85
CA LEU A 414 13.54 -3.24 7.13
C LEU A 414 14.42 -3.25 8.39
N GLN A 415 13.89 -3.76 9.50
CA GLN A 415 14.63 -3.91 10.74
C GLN A 415 15.23 -5.31 10.83
N ILE A 416 16.53 -5.37 11.09
CA ILE A 416 17.27 -6.61 11.33
C ILE A 416 17.92 -6.56 12.71
N ALA A 417 17.74 -7.63 13.49
CA ALA A 417 18.35 -7.79 14.80
C ALA A 417 19.25 -9.03 14.84
N ASN A 418 20.37 -8.93 15.57
CA ASN A 418 21.38 -9.95 15.82
C ASN A 418 22.10 -10.51 14.56
N LEU A 419 22.24 -9.71 13.51
CA LEU A 419 22.88 -10.10 12.24
C LEU A 419 24.18 -9.31 11.92
N GLU A 420 24.87 -8.79 12.93
CA GLU A 420 26.08 -7.97 12.73
C GLU A 420 27.21 -8.73 11.98
N GLY A 421 27.75 -8.09 10.94
CA GLY A 421 28.81 -8.61 10.08
C GLY A 421 28.33 -9.66 9.06
N TYR A 422 27.03 -9.89 8.92
CA TYR A 422 26.46 -10.74 7.87
C TYR A 422 26.22 -9.96 6.57
N LEU A 423 26.45 -10.62 5.43
CA LEU A 423 26.01 -10.14 4.12
C LEU A 423 24.53 -10.50 3.94
N ILE A 424 23.69 -9.48 3.96
CA ILE A 424 22.24 -9.59 3.84
C ILE A 424 21.84 -9.46 2.37
N SER A 425 20.98 -10.35 1.91
CA SER A 425 20.33 -10.26 0.60
C SER A 425 18.84 -10.50 0.74
N VAL A 426 18.03 -9.61 0.18
CA VAL A 426 16.57 -9.73 0.16
C VAL A 426 16.14 -10.07 -1.25
N SER A 427 15.32 -11.11 -1.38
CA SER A 427 14.78 -11.57 -2.65
C SER A 427 13.27 -11.73 -2.58
N THR A 428 12.60 -11.61 -3.73
CA THR A 428 11.19 -11.96 -3.86
C THR A 428 11.02 -13.49 -3.76
N ILE A 429 9.79 -13.98 -3.55
CA ILE A 429 9.51 -15.43 -3.53
C ILE A 429 9.87 -16.15 -4.85
N LYS A 430 10.00 -15.39 -5.96
CA LYS A 430 10.41 -15.89 -7.28
C LYS A 430 11.94 -15.97 -7.45
N GLY A 431 12.71 -15.58 -6.42
CA GLY A 431 14.17 -15.67 -6.39
C GLY A 431 14.91 -14.41 -6.91
N GLU A 432 14.18 -13.36 -7.28
CA GLU A 432 14.76 -12.12 -7.79
C GLU A 432 15.28 -11.24 -6.64
N ARG A 433 16.58 -10.90 -6.66
CA ARG A 433 17.25 -10.18 -5.58
C ARG A 433 17.02 -8.67 -5.69
N VAL A 434 16.41 -8.09 -4.66
CA VAL A 434 15.95 -6.70 -4.64
C VAL A 434 16.78 -5.79 -3.72
N LEU A 435 17.51 -6.36 -2.76
CA LEU A 435 18.36 -5.60 -1.84
C LEU A 435 19.59 -6.43 -1.47
N GLN A 436 20.75 -5.79 -1.32
CA GLN A 436 21.94 -6.42 -0.76
C GLN A 436 22.78 -5.40 0.01
N PHE A 437 23.12 -5.72 1.25
CA PHE A 437 23.95 -4.87 2.10
C PHE A 437 24.67 -5.70 3.17
N THR A 438 25.66 -5.11 3.85
CA THR A 438 26.32 -5.75 5.00
C THR A 438 25.82 -5.09 6.27
N ALA A 439 25.37 -5.89 7.23
CA ALA A 439 24.93 -5.37 8.51
C ALA A 439 26.16 -4.99 9.36
N ASN A 440 26.22 -3.75 9.84
CA ASN A 440 27.35 -3.16 10.56
C ASN A 440 27.09 -3.01 12.08
N SER A 441 25.89 -3.35 12.57
CA SER A 441 25.57 -3.36 14.01
C SER A 441 24.56 -4.43 14.39
N GLU A 442 24.49 -4.81 15.67
CA GLU A 442 23.54 -5.81 16.20
C GLU A 442 22.05 -5.46 15.98
N HIS A 443 21.70 -4.17 15.82
CA HIS A 443 20.34 -3.72 15.51
C HIS A 443 20.40 -2.64 14.44
N GLU A 444 20.09 -3.01 13.19
CA GLU A 444 20.21 -2.09 12.06
C GLU A 444 18.86 -1.96 11.34
N GLN A 445 18.50 -0.71 11.03
CA GLN A 445 17.29 -0.40 10.28
C GLN A 445 17.71 0.09 8.90
N TYR A 446 17.28 -0.63 7.87
CA TYR A 446 17.56 -0.29 6.49
C TYR A 446 16.31 0.28 5.82
N ALA A 447 16.42 1.50 5.32
CA ALA A 447 15.39 2.07 4.46
C ALA A 447 15.32 1.24 3.18
N ALA A 448 14.20 0.56 2.97
CA ALA A 448 13.98 -0.28 1.83
C ALA A 448 12.54 -0.07 1.39
N ALA A 449 12.33 0.65 0.30
CA ALA A 449 11.00 0.81 -0.29
C ALA A 449 10.57 -0.49 -0.98
N LEU A 450 10.36 -1.55 -0.18
CA LEU A 450 9.86 -2.82 -0.65
C LEU A 450 8.35 -2.69 -0.84
N PRO A 451 7.83 -3.00 -2.04
CA PRO A 451 6.38 -3.08 -2.25
C PRO A 451 5.72 -4.07 -1.30
N ALA A 452 4.40 -3.93 -1.09
CA ALA A 452 3.61 -4.91 -0.37
C ALA A 452 3.78 -6.31 -1.01
N GLY A 453 4.22 -7.29 -0.23
CA GLY A 453 4.64 -8.58 -0.74
C GLY A 453 5.37 -9.43 0.29
N ILE A 454 5.61 -10.69 -0.10
CA ILE A 454 6.36 -11.66 0.72
C ILE A 454 7.80 -11.71 0.23
N TYR A 455 8.76 -11.58 1.14
CA TYR A 455 10.18 -11.55 0.83
C TYR A 455 10.95 -12.60 1.63
N ILE A 456 12.08 -13.02 1.09
CA ILE A 456 13.04 -13.93 1.73
C ILE A 456 14.34 -13.18 1.91
N LEU A 457 14.75 -13.00 3.17
CA LEU A 457 16.06 -12.47 3.53
C LEU A 457 17.03 -13.64 3.75
N ASN A 458 18.11 -13.67 2.99
CA ASN A 458 19.23 -14.59 3.18
C ASN A 458 20.43 -13.83 3.74
N ALA A 459 20.89 -14.23 4.92
CA ALA A 459 22.07 -13.70 5.58
C ALA A 459 23.20 -14.74 5.54
N ALA A 460 24.39 -14.35 5.08
CA ALA A 460 25.54 -15.25 4.98
C ALA A 460 26.82 -14.59 5.50
N LYS A 461 27.61 -15.32 6.29
CA LYS A 461 28.92 -14.91 6.82
C LYS A 461 29.91 -16.06 6.60
N ARG A 462 31.13 -15.77 6.13
CA ARG A 462 32.06 -16.71 5.45
C ARG A 462 32.29 -18.11 6.07
N GLN A 463 32.06 -18.30 7.37
CA GLN A 463 32.21 -19.60 8.06
C GLN A 463 30.98 -20.00 8.91
N GLU A 464 29.89 -19.25 8.83
CA GLU A 464 28.65 -19.48 9.58
C GLU A 464 27.53 -19.96 8.66
N LYS A 465 26.56 -20.69 9.22
CA LYS A 465 25.47 -21.29 8.45
C LYS A 465 24.54 -20.18 7.93
N ALA A 466 24.19 -20.21 6.65
CA ALA A 466 23.31 -19.19 6.08
C ALA A 466 21.92 -19.23 6.72
N VAL A 467 21.38 -18.06 7.06
CA VAL A 467 20.09 -17.89 7.73
C VAL A 467 19.10 -17.33 6.73
N ALA A 468 17.92 -17.96 6.61
CA ALA A 468 16.86 -17.55 5.69
C ALA A 468 15.57 -17.22 6.47
N ILE A 469 15.13 -15.96 6.39
CA ILE A 469 13.99 -15.45 7.16
C ILE A 469 12.94 -14.89 6.19
N LYS A 470 11.71 -15.38 6.32
CA LYS A 470 10.55 -14.90 5.55
C LYS A 470 9.89 -13.75 6.30
N PHE A 471 9.66 -12.63 5.63
CA PHE A 471 8.92 -11.49 6.19
C PHE A 471 7.92 -10.95 5.17
N VAL A 472 6.89 -10.27 5.68
CA VAL A 472 5.78 -9.73 4.87
C VAL A 472 5.78 -8.23 4.98
N VAL A 473 5.80 -7.58 3.82
CA VAL A 473 5.54 -6.15 3.69
C VAL A 473 4.05 -5.98 3.40
N LYS A 474 3.35 -5.24 4.24
CA LYS A 474 1.90 -5.00 4.12
C LYS A 474 1.61 -3.78 3.27
#